data_AF-A0A287AQM4-F1
#
_entry.id   AF-A0A287AQM4-F1
#
_cell.length_a   1.000
_cell.length_b   1.000
_cell.length_c   1.000
_cell.angle_alpha   90.00
_cell.angle_beta   90.00
_cell.angle_gamma   90.00
#
_symmetry.space_group_name_H-M   'P 1'
#
loop_
_entity.id
_entity.type
_entity.pdbx_description
1 polymer ?
#
loop_
_entity_poly.entity_id
_entity_poly.type
_entity_poly.pdbx_seq_one_letter_code
_entity_poly.pdbx_strand_id
1 'polypeptide(L)'
;MPGAAAKSSELSERIESFVEALKRGSGRHSSEDMARETLGLLRRIITDYRWSNAGELMELIRREGRRMTAAQPSETTVGNMVRRVLRIIREEYGRLHGRSDERDQQESLHKLLTSGGLSEDFRSHYAELQSNIIEAINELLVELEGTTENIAAQALEHIHSNEVIMTIGFSRTVEAFLKEAARKRKFHVIVAECAPFCQFPNEEDSFHKFVAPEEVLPFTEGDILEKVSVHCPVFDYVPPELITLFISNIGGNAPSYIYRLMSELYHPDDHVL
;
A
#
# COMPACT_ATOMS: atom_id res chain seq x y z
N MET A 1 15.23 30.16 -16.27
CA MET A 1 14.00 29.32 -16.26
C MET A 1 13.37 29.36 -14.86
N PRO A 2 12.50 30.36 -14.56
CA PRO A 2 11.90 30.52 -13.23
C PRO A 2 10.83 29.48 -12.87
N GLY A 3 10.29 28.73 -13.84
CA GLY A 3 9.14 27.83 -13.64
C GLY A 3 9.46 26.48 -12.97
N ALA A 4 10.69 25.97 -13.04
CA ALA A 4 11.04 24.67 -12.44
C ALA A 4 11.18 24.75 -10.91
N ALA A 5 11.74 25.86 -10.40
CA ALA A 5 11.87 26.11 -8.97
C ALA A 5 10.49 26.32 -8.30
N ALA A 6 9.57 27.01 -9.00
CA ALA A 6 8.20 27.21 -8.51
C ALA A 6 7.43 25.87 -8.40
N LYS A 7 7.54 24.99 -9.41
CA LYS A 7 6.91 23.66 -9.38
C LYS A 7 7.44 22.75 -8.26
N SER A 8 8.76 22.77 -8.04
CA SER A 8 9.38 22.02 -6.94
C SER A 8 8.94 22.53 -5.55
N SER A 9 8.74 23.84 -5.41
CA SER A 9 8.18 24.45 -4.19
C SER A 9 6.73 24.03 -3.95
N GLU A 10 5.87 24.07 -4.98
CA GLU A 10 4.47 23.64 -4.90
C GLU A 10 4.34 22.16 -4.53
N LEU A 11 5.17 21.30 -5.13
CA LEU A 11 5.18 19.88 -4.81
C LEU A 11 5.62 19.61 -3.37
N SER A 12 6.61 20.36 -2.88
CA SER A 12 7.08 20.25 -1.49
C SER A 12 5.98 20.63 -0.50
N GLU A 13 5.25 21.72 -0.76
CA GLU A 13 4.09 22.14 0.04
C GLU A 13 2.99 21.07 0.03
N ARG A 14 2.74 20.44 -1.13
CA ARG A 14 1.75 19.37 -1.24
C ARG A 14 2.15 18.10 -0.48
N ILE A 15 3.41 17.72 -0.50
CA ILE A 15 3.94 16.59 0.30
C ILE A 15 3.79 16.92 1.79
N GLU A 16 4.11 18.14 2.21
CA GLU A 16 3.96 18.56 3.61
C GLU A 16 2.49 18.52 4.05
N SER A 17 1.57 19.04 3.22
CA SER A 17 0.14 18.98 3.50
C SER A 17 -0.36 17.54 3.60
N PHE A 18 0.17 16.62 2.79
CA PHE A 18 -0.18 15.20 2.83
C PHE A 18 0.34 14.54 4.12
N VAL A 19 1.58 14.80 4.50
CA VAL A 19 2.18 14.32 5.77
C VAL A 19 1.39 14.83 6.98
N GLU A 20 1.03 16.11 7.00
CA GLU A 20 0.21 16.69 8.06
C GLU A 20 -1.22 16.14 8.06
N ALA A 21 -1.77 15.75 6.91
CA ALA A 21 -3.05 15.05 6.86
C ALA A 21 -2.95 13.63 7.47
N LEU A 22 -1.86 12.90 7.20
CA LEU A 22 -1.59 11.58 7.78
C LEU A 22 -1.47 11.64 9.31
N LYS A 23 -0.67 12.57 9.84
CA LYS A 23 -0.48 12.77 11.30
C LYS A 23 -1.79 13.12 12.01
N ARG A 24 -2.54 14.07 11.44
CA ARG A 24 -3.83 14.51 12.01
C ARG A 24 -4.93 13.46 11.90
N GLY A 25 -4.67 12.31 11.28
CA GLY A 25 -5.70 11.31 11.03
C GLY A 25 -6.86 11.84 10.16
N SER A 26 -6.60 12.85 9.33
CA SER A 26 -7.66 13.61 8.66
C SER A 26 -8.31 12.81 7.54
N GLY A 27 -9.54 12.38 7.82
CA GLY A 27 -10.62 12.21 6.84
C GLY A 27 -10.77 10.80 6.27
N ARG A 28 -11.99 10.24 6.41
CA ARG A 28 -12.84 9.37 5.55
C ARG A 28 -12.33 8.76 4.22
N HIS A 29 -11.04 8.79 3.93
CA HIS A 29 -10.46 8.29 2.70
C HIS A 29 -10.43 6.77 2.74
N SER A 30 -10.86 6.15 1.64
CA SER A 30 -10.64 4.72 1.45
C SER A 30 -9.14 4.43 1.48
N SER A 31 -8.73 3.22 1.86
CA SER A 31 -7.36 2.76 1.62
C SER A 31 -6.98 2.88 0.14
N GLU A 32 -7.95 2.65 -0.75
CA GLU A 32 -7.83 2.86 -2.19
C GLU A 32 -7.52 4.33 -2.56
N ASP A 33 -8.22 5.28 -1.93
CA ASP A 33 -8.00 6.71 -2.17
C ASP A 33 -6.63 7.15 -1.70
N MET A 34 -6.19 6.63 -0.56
CA MET A 34 -4.87 6.89 -0.02
C MET A 34 -3.75 6.33 -0.92
N ALA A 35 -3.93 5.11 -1.44
CA ALA A 35 -2.99 4.53 -2.37
C ALA A 35 -2.91 5.36 -3.67
N ARG A 36 -4.05 5.79 -4.21
CA ARG A 36 -4.13 6.65 -5.41
C ARG A 36 -3.45 7.99 -5.19
N GLU A 37 -3.69 8.64 -4.04
CA GLU A 37 -3.05 9.91 -3.71
C GLU A 37 -1.52 9.74 -3.56
N THR A 38 -1.08 8.67 -2.89
CA THR A 38 0.35 8.34 -2.74
C THR A 38 1.01 8.16 -4.10
N LEU A 39 0.43 7.32 -4.98
CA LEU A 39 0.94 7.13 -6.35
C LEU A 39 0.93 8.43 -7.16
N GLY A 40 -0.10 9.27 -6.98
CA GLY A 40 -0.18 10.58 -7.60
C GLY A 40 0.94 11.54 -7.17
N LEU A 41 1.34 11.50 -5.89
CA LEU A 41 2.47 12.26 -5.36
C LEU A 41 3.80 11.71 -5.87
N LEU A 42 4.01 10.39 -5.81
CA LEU A 42 5.22 9.73 -6.33
C LEU A 42 5.41 10.01 -7.82
N ARG A 43 4.34 9.97 -8.61
CA ARG A 43 4.35 10.35 -10.03
C ARG A 43 4.83 11.79 -10.23
N ARG A 44 4.33 12.74 -9.42
CA ARG A 44 4.80 14.15 -9.49
C ARG A 44 6.26 14.29 -9.05
N ILE A 45 6.71 13.52 -8.06
CA ILE A 45 8.13 13.51 -7.66
C ILE A 45 9.01 13.10 -8.84
N ILE A 46 8.62 12.04 -9.57
CA ILE A 46 9.36 11.55 -10.73
C ILE A 46 9.40 12.57 -11.88
N THR A 47 8.33 13.36 -12.08
CA THR A 47 8.25 14.34 -13.18
C THR A 47 8.86 15.70 -12.87
N ASP A 48 8.70 16.19 -11.64
CA ASP A 48 8.97 17.59 -11.30
C ASP A 48 10.37 17.78 -10.69
N TYR A 49 10.94 16.73 -10.08
CA TYR A 49 12.33 16.75 -9.63
C TYR A 49 13.29 16.41 -10.77
N ARG A 50 14.51 16.93 -10.66
CA ARG A 50 15.61 16.54 -11.54
C ARG A 50 16.40 15.41 -10.89
N TRP A 51 16.69 14.39 -11.66
CA TRP A 51 17.54 13.27 -11.30
C TRP A 51 18.33 12.87 -12.54
N SER A 52 19.56 12.39 -12.35
CA SER A 52 20.52 12.10 -13.43
C SER A 52 20.61 10.61 -13.74
N ASN A 53 20.22 9.77 -12.79
CA ASN A 53 20.27 8.31 -12.89
C ASN A 53 19.22 7.67 -11.97
N ALA A 54 18.98 6.37 -12.16
CA ALA A 54 17.96 5.64 -11.40
C ALA A 54 18.30 5.54 -9.90
N GLY A 55 19.60 5.51 -9.55
CA GLY A 55 20.06 5.51 -8.16
C GLY A 55 19.63 6.76 -7.39
N GLU A 56 19.85 7.94 -7.99
CA GLU A 56 19.44 9.23 -7.42
C GLU A 56 17.92 9.31 -7.26
N LEU A 57 17.17 8.82 -8.26
CA LEU A 57 15.71 8.77 -8.19
C LEU A 57 15.22 7.84 -7.06
N MET A 58 15.81 6.65 -6.91
CA MET A 58 15.42 5.74 -5.83
C MET A 58 15.72 6.33 -4.45
N GLU A 59 16.86 6.99 -4.26
CA GLU A 59 17.16 7.67 -2.99
C GLU A 59 16.20 8.83 -2.69
N LEU A 60 15.77 9.58 -3.71
CA LEU A 60 14.73 10.59 -3.58
C LEU A 60 13.41 9.97 -3.11
N ILE A 61 12.97 8.89 -3.76
CA ILE A 61 11.74 8.18 -3.42
C ILE A 61 11.81 7.56 -2.02
N ARG A 62 12.94 6.96 -1.63
CA ARG A 62 13.15 6.45 -0.26
C ARG A 62 13.10 7.57 0.77
N ARG A 63 13.74 8.72 0.50
CA ARG A 63 13.75 9.84 1.43
C ARG A 63 12.33 10.36 1.70
N GLU A 64 11.56 10.65 0.65
CA GLU A 64 10.17 11.10 0.82
C GLU A 64 9.29 9.98 1.39
N GLY A 65 9.51 8.73 0.98
CA GLY A 65 8.81 7.55 1.51
C GLY A 65 9.00 7.33 3.01
N ARG A 66 10.23 7.52 3.53
CA ARG A 66 10.51 7.48 4.97
C ARG A 66 9.76 8.56 5.72
N ARG A 67 9.71 9.79 5.19
CA ARG A 67 8.96 10.90 5.80
C ARG A 67 7.46 10.60 5.87
N MET A 68 6.88 10.07 4.79
CA MET A 68 5.46 9.74 4.76
C MET A 68 5.12 8.53 5.66
N THR A 69 5.96 7.49 5.67
CA THR A 69 5.74 6.29 6.50
C THR A 69 5.90 6.58 7.99
N ALA A 70 6.85 7.46 8.35
CA ALA A 70 7.03 7.90 9.74
C ALA A 70 5.90 8.80 10.25
N ALA A 71 5.10 9.38 9.36
CA ALA A 71 3.97 10.23 9.73
C ALA A 71 2.80 9.45 10.34
N GLN A 72 2.62 8.19 9.95
CA GLN A 72 1.62 7.29 10.51
C GLN A 72 2.07 5.83 10.29
N PRO A 73 2.81 5.22 11.23
CA PRO A 73 3.41 3.90 11.03
C PRO A 73 2.39 2.76 10.86
N SER A 74 1.19 2.89 11.44
CA SER A 74 0.10 1.93 11.26
C SER A 74 -0.52 1.98 9.86
N GLU A 75 -0.27 3.06 9.09
CA GLU A 75 -0.77 3.23 7.73
C GLU A 75 0.20 2.63 6.70
N THR A 76 0.10 1.32 6.55
CA THR A 76 1.04 0.55 5.70
C THR A 76 0.85 0.78 4.20
N THR A 77 -0.31 1.30 3.78
CA THR A 77 -0.65 1.53 2.36
C THR A 77 0.39 2.42 1.68
N VAL A 78 0.76 3.53 2.32
CA VAL A 78 1.69 4.51 1.78
C VAL A 78 3.07 3.89 1.57
N GLY A 79 3.62 3.24 2.60
CA GLY A 79 4.92 2.57 2.52
C GLY A 79 4.93 1.44 1.47
N ASN A 80 3.84 0.68 1.36
CA ASN A 80 3.71 -0.37 0.35
C ASN A 80 3.68 0.20 -1.07
N MET A 81 3.00 1.33 -1.31
CA MET A 81 3.02 2.00 -2.62
C MET A 81 4.41 2.55 -2.97
N VAL A 82 5.14 3.10 -1.99
CA VAL A 82 6.54 3.54 -2.18
C VAL A 82 7.42 2.37 -2.61
N ARG A 83 7.36 1.23 -1.91
CA ARG A 83 8.12 0.01 -2.26
C ARG A 83 7.75 -0.51 -3.64
N ARG A 84 6.47 -0.44 -4.01
CA ARG A 84 6.00 -0.85 -5.34
C ARG A 84 6.58 0.02 -6.45
N VAL A 85 6.64 1.34 -6.23
CA VAL A 85 7.27 2.27 -7.18
C VAL A 85 8.79 2.04 -7.26
N LEU A 86 9.48 1.77 -6.14
CA LEU A 86 10.90 1.41 -6.15
C LEU A 86 11.16 0.12 -6.94
N ARG A 87 10.25 -0.87 -6.84
CA ARG A 87 10.31 -2.09 -7.66
C ARG A 87 10.13 -1.78 -9.15
N ILE A 88 9.13 -0.97 -9.51
CA ILE A 88 8.89 -0.54 -10.91
C ILE A 88 10.13 0.15 -11.49
N ILE A 89 10.77 1.06 -10.73
CA ILE A 89 11.97 1.76 -11.17
C ILE A 89 13.10 0.77 -11.48
N ARG A 90 13.32 -0.24 -10.63
CA ARG A 90 14.32 -1.29 -10.87
C ARG A 90 14.00 -2.14 -12.09
N GLU A 91 12.76 -2.57 -12.25
CA GLU A 91 12.35 -3.40 -13.38
C GLU A 91 12.49 -2.66 -14.71
N GLU A 92 12.04 -1.41 -14.79
CA GLU A 92 12.18 -0.61 -16.01
C GLU A 92 13.64 -0.27 -16.30
N TYR A 93 14.44 0.02 -15.27
CA TYR A 93 15.88 0.18 -15.44
C TYR A 93 16.55 -1.10 -15.94
N GLY A 94 16.27 -2.24 -15.31
CA GLY A 94 16.81 -3.54 -15.69
C GLY A 94 16.40 -3.96 -17.11
N ARG A 95 15.17 -3.67 -17.54
CA ARG A 95 14.71 -3.89 -18.92
C ARG A 95 15.51 -3.07 -19.93
N LEU A 96 15.82 -1.81 -19.63
CA LEU A 96 16.61 -0.95 -20.53
C LEU A 96 18.11 -1.28 -20.50
N HIS A 97 18.63 -1.60 -19.32
CA HIS A 97 20.03 -1.98 -19.13
C HIS A 97 20.34 -3.34 -19.77
N GLY A 98 19.49 -4.35 -19.57
CA GLY A 98 19.62 -5.67 -20.19
C GLY A 98 19.58 -5.62 -21.72
N ARG A 99 18.73 -4.76 -22.31
CA ARG A 99 18.73 -4.50 -23.77
C ARG A 99 20.03 -3.88 -24.29
N SER A 100 20.73 -3.13 -23.43
CA SER A 100 22.06 -2.60 -23.74
C SER A 100 23.12 -3.70 -23.67
N ASP A 101 23.09 -4.53 -22.64
CA ASP A 101 24.04 -5.61 -22.40
C ASP A 101 23.89 -6.77 -23.40
N GLU A 102 22.68 -7.05 -23.91
CA GLU A 102 22.45 -8.05 -24.97
C GLU A 102 23.17 -7.70 -26.29
N ARG A 103 23.53 -6.44 -26.52
CA ARG A 103 24.41 -6.06 -27.65
C ARG A 103 25.86 -6.50 -27.45
N ASP A 104 26.25 -6.84 -26.22
CA ASP A 104 27.60 -7.22 -25.82
C ASP A 104 27.73 -8.70 -25.40
N GLN A 105 26.72 -9.55 -25.58
CA GLN A 105 26.74 -10.91 -25.01
C GLN A 105 27.53 -11.95 -25.82
N GLN A 106 28.74 -12.24 -25.32
CA GLN A 106 29.38 -13.56 -25.40
C GLN A 106 29.57 -14.22 -24.01
N GLU A 107 28.84 -13.78 -22.97
CA GLU A 107 28.92 -14.38 -21.61
C GLU A 107 27.55 -14.47 -20.91
N SER A 108 26.69 -15.42 -21.32
CA SER A 108 25.26 -15.45 -20.88
C SER A 108 24.89 -16.55 -19.86
N LEU A 109 25.79 -17.49 -19.52
CA LEU A 109 25.43 -18.61 -18.61
C LEU A 109 26.01 -18.51 -17.20
N HIS A 110 27.19 -17.89 -17.02
CA HIS A 110 27.83 -17.79 -15.72
C HIS A 110 27.18 -16.71 -14.83
N LYS A 111 26.72 -15.58 -15.41
CA LYS A 111 26.05 -14.49 -14.66
C LYS A 111 24.72 -14.91 -14.05
N LEU A 112 23.97 -15.81 -14.70
CA LEU A 112 22.68 -16.31 -14.22
C LEU A 112 22.83 -17.22 -12.99
N LEU A 113 23.97 -17.90 -12.86
CA LEU A 113 24.28 -18.81 -11.75
C LEU A 113 24.93 -18.10 -10.55
N THR A 114 25.45 -16.88 -10.74
CA THR A 114 26.13 -16.08 -9.70
C THR A 114 25.35 -14.84 -9.26
N SER A 115 24.12 -14.61 -9.72
CA SER A 115 23.30 -13.44 -9.36
C SER A 115 22.75 -13.47 -7.92
N GLY A 116 23.52 -14.00 -6.98
CA GLY A 116 23.39 -13.66 -5.57
C GLY A 116 24.16 -12.36 -5.33
N GLY A 117 23.45 -11.23 -5.35
CA GLY A 117 23.95 -9.96 -4.81
C GLY A 117 24.98 -9.21 -5.65
N LEU A 118 24.78 -9.07 -6.96
CA LEU A 118 25.43 -7.98 -7.69
C LEU A 118 24.68 -6.70 -7.33
N SER A 119 25.36 -5.79 -6.61
CA SER A 119 24.94 -4.40 -6.48
C SER A 119 24.68 -3.85 -7.88
N GLU A 120 23.42 -3.77 -8.29
CA GLU A 120 23.04 -3.22 -9.59
C GLU A 120 23.58 -1.79 -9.68
N ASP A 121 24.44 -1.53 -10.66
CA ASP A 121 24.97 -0.19 -10.87
C ASP A 121 23.89 0.65 -11.56
N PHE A 122 23.18 1.46 -10.78
CA PHE A 122 22.08 2.31 -11.25
C PHE A 122 22.52 3.66 -11.81
N ARG A 123 23.79 3.78 -12.25
CA ARG A 123 24.40 5.04 -12.71
C ARG A 123 24.17 5.33 -14.19
N SER A 124 23.86 4.33 -15.01
CA SER A 124 23.63 4.54 -16.44
C SER A 124 22.37 5.37 -16.67
N HIS A 125 22.43 6.26 -17.66
CA HIS A 125 21.33 7.15 -18.00
C HIS A 125 20.60 6.64 -19.24
N TYR A 126 19.27 6.56 -19.15
CA TYR A 126 18.39 6.20 -20.26
C TYR A 126 17.30 7.26 -20.40
N ALA A 127 17.20 7.89 -21.57
CA ALA A 127 16.23 8.96 -21.82
C ALA A 127 14.77 8.49 -21.73
N GLU A 128 14.52 7.22 -22.07
CA GLU A 128 13.19 6.59 -22.07
C GLU A 128 12.76 6.10 -20.68
N LEU A 129 13.67 6.05 -19.70
CA LEU A 129 13.37 5.48 -18.38
C LEU A 129 12.23 6.23 -17.69
N GLN A 130 12.24 7.57 -17.75
CA GLN A 130 11.20 8.38 -17.14
C GLN A 130 9.82 8.09 -17.76
N SER A 131 9.71 8.01 -19.09
CA SER A 131 8.43 7.71 -19.74
C SER A 131 7.91 6.32 -19.36
N ASN A 132 8.80 5.32 -19.34
CA ASN A 132 8.42 3.94 -19.01
C ASN A 132 7.93 3.82 -17.55
N ILE A 133 8.62 4.47 -16.60
CA ILE A 133 8.18 4.50 -15.20
C ILE A 133 6.80 5.16 -15.08
N ILE A 134 6.57 6.27 -15.77
CA ILE A 134 5.28 6.98 -15.71
C ILE A 134 4.16 6.15 -16.31
N GLU A 135 4.42 5.43 -17.41
CA GLU A 135 3.47 4.50 -18.01
C GLU A 135 3.12 3.36 -17.05
N ALA A 136 4.12 2.72 -16.44
CA ALA A 136 3.92 1.65 -15.46
C ALA A 136 3.16 2.12 -14.20
N ILE A 137 3.41 3.34 -13.71
CA ILE A 137 2.65 3.91 -12.59
C ILE A 137 1.20 4.19 -12.99
N ASN A 138 0.94 4.63 -14.23
CA ASN A 138 -0.43 4.84 -14.70
C ASN A 138 -1.17 3.51 -14.88
N GLU A 139 -0.49 2.45 -15.35
CA GLU A 139 -1.05 1.10 -15.39
C GLU A 139 -1.44 0.61 -13.99
N LEU A 140 -0.55 0.78 -13.01
CA LEU A 140 -0.82 0.45 -11.61
C LEU A 140 -2.01 1.24 -11.03
N LEU A 141 -2.15 2.53 -11.40
CA LEU A 141 -3.29 3.35 -10.99
C LEU A 141 -4.62 2.79 -11.54
N VAL A 142 -4.63 2.38 -12.81
CA VAL A 142 -5.81 1.78 -13.44
C VAL A 142 -6.14 0.42 -12.82
N GLU A 143 -5.12 -0.41 -12.52
CA GLU A 143 -5.29 -1.69 -11.82
C GLU A 143 -5.94 -1.48 -10.43
N LEU A 144 -5.49 -0.45 -9.71
CA LEU A 144 -5.98 -0.13 -8.37
C LEU A 144 -7.47 0.27 -8.38
N GLU A 145 -7.89 1.06 -9.37
CA GLU A 145 -9.29 1.47 -9.54
C GLU A 145 -10.23 0.27 -9.83
N GLY A 146 -9.75 -0.76 -10.54
CA GLY A 146 -10.54 -1.96 -10.84
C GLY A 146 -10.55 -3.03 -9.75
N THR A 147 -9.77 -2.85 -8.67
CA THR A 147 -9.51 -3.91 -7.67
C THR A 147 -10.79 -4.38 -6.96
N THR A 148 -11.63 -3.44 -6.51
CA THR A 148 -12.87 -3.79 -5.78
C THR A 148 -13.87 -4.54 -6.67
N GLU A 149 -13.98 -4.16 -7.94
CA GLU A 149 -14.86 -4.81 -8.92
C GLU A 149 -14.38 -6.22 -9.25
N ASN A 150 -13.07 -6.40 -9.45
CA ASN A 150 -12.44 -7.69 -9.70
C ASN A 150 -12.63 -8.68 -8.54
N ILE A 151 -12.56 -8.18 -7.29
CA ILE A 151 -12.84 -9.00 -6.10
C ILE A 151 -14.33 -9.35 -6.04
N ALA A 152 -15.22 -8.37 -6.23
CA ALA A 152 -16.66 -8.60 -6.17
C ALA A 152 -17.14 -9.60 -7.23
N ALA A 153 -16.53 -9.61 -8.42
CA ALA A 153 -16.84 -10.56 -9.48
C ALA A 153 -16.65 -12.04 -9.07
N GLN A 154 -15.72 -12.31 -8.15
CA GLN A 154 -15.43 -13.66 -7.62
C GLN A 154 -16.47 -14.12 -6.58
N ALA A 155 -17.39 -13.26 -6.12
CA ALA A 155 -18.29 -13.56 -5.00
C ALA A 155 -19.20 -14.78 -5.23
N LEU A 156 -19.59 -15.03 -6.48
CA LEU A 156 -20.46 -16.15 -6.84
C LEU A 156 -19.75 -17.51 -6.79
N GLU A 157 -18.42 -17.54 -6.73
CA GLU A 157 -17.66 -18.78 -6.56
C GLU A 157 -17.61 -19.20 -5.09
N HIS A 158 -17.83 -18.26 -4.16
CA HIS A 158 -17.64 -18.46 -2.73
C HIS A 158 -18.93 -18.46 -1.90
N ILE A 159 -19.98 -17.72 -2.29
CA ILE A 159 -21.18 -17.53 -1.45
C ILE A 159 -22.37 -18.27 -2.04
N HIS A 160 -22.85 -19.34 -1.42
CA HIS A 160 -24.01 -20.10 -1.89
C HIS A 160 -25.33 -19.68 -1.22
N SER A 161 -26.46 -20.10 -1.80
CA SER A 161 -27.79 -19.81 -1.25
C SER A 161 -28.00 -20.53 0.09
N ASN A 162 -28.70 -19.85 1.01
CA ASN A 162 -29.00 -20.31 2.37
C ASN A 162 -27.80 -20.48 3.30
N GLU A 163 -26.64 -19.93 2.94
CA GLU A 163 -25.50 -19.83 3.86
C GLU A 163 -25.73 -18.75 4.93
N VAL A 164 -24.98 -18.86 6.02
CA VAL A 164 -24.88 -17.84 7.06
C VAL A 164 -23.44 -17.36 7.10
N ILE A 165 -23.21 -16.12 6.69
CA ILE A 165 -21.90 -15.49 6.65
C ILE A 165 -21.76 -14.59 7.88
N MET A 166 -20.61 -14.63 8.54
CA MET A 166 -20.26 -13.70 9.61
C MET A 166 -19.19 -12.73 9.11
N THR A 167 -19.38 -11.43 9.34
CA THR A 167 -18.40 -10.38 9.09
C THR A 167 -18.25 -9.51 10.34
N ILE A 168 -17.13 -8.80 10.44
CA ILE A 168 -16.85 -7.87 11.52
C ILE A 168 -16.54 -6.48 10.95
N GLY A 169 -17.01 -5.44 11.63
CA GLY A 169 -16.74 -4.05 11.27
C GLY A 169 -17.30 -3.63 9.92
N PHE A 170 -16.63 -2.67 9.29
CA PHE A 170 -17.02 -2.12 8.00
C PHE A 170 -15.85 -2.14 7.00
N SER A 171 -16.05 -2.81 5.87
CA SER A 171 -15.13 -2.84 4.74
C SER A 171 -15.90 -2.66 3.43
N ARG A 172 -15.54 -1.65 2.64
CA ARG A 172 -16.17 -1.37 1.33
C ARG A 172 -16.00 -2.55 0.37
N THR A 173 -14.86 -3.24 0.42
CA THR A 173 -14.57 -4.42 -0.41
C THR A 173 -15.47 -5.60 -0.04
N VAL A 174 -15.63 -5.89 1.27
CA VAL A 174 -16.52 -6.97 1.73
C VAL A 174 -17.98 -6.63 1.45
N GLU A 175 -18.37 -5.38 1.65
CA GLU A 175 -19.71 -4.89 1.31
C GLU A 175 -20.03 -5.09 -0.18
N ALA A 176 -19.12 -4.69 -1.07
CA ALA A 176 -19.26 -4.88 -2.52
C ALA A 176 -19.35 -6.37 -2.89
N PHE A 177 -18.51 -7.21 -2.29
CA PHE A 177 -18.49 -8.66 -2.49
C PHE A 177 -19.83 -9.31 -2.10
N LEU A 178 -20.35 -8.99 -0.90
CA LEU A 178 -21.65 -9.50 -0.44
C LEU A 178 -22.80 -8.99 -1.30
N LYS A 179 -22.79 -7.71 -1.69
CA LYS A 179 -23.80 -7.12 -2.58
C LYS A 179 -23.83 -7.80 -3.94
N GLU A 180 -22.68 -8.13 -4.51
CA GLU A 180 -22.60 -8.80 -5.81
C GLU A 180 -23.18 -10.22 -5.75
N ALA A 181 -22.86 -11.00 -4.71
CA ALA A 181 -23.47 -12.31 -4.50
C ALA A 181 -25.00 -12.22 -4.28
N ALA A 182 -25.45 -11.21 -3.52
CA ALA A 182 -26.87 -11.01 -3.19
C ALA A 182 -27.74 -10.67 -4.41
N ARG A 183 -27.14 -10.20 -5.52
CA ARG A 183 -27.86 -10.00 -6.79
C ARG A 183 -28.44 -11.30 -7.36
N LYS A 184 -27.81 -12.44 -7.06
CA LYS A 184 -28.20 -13.76 -7.62
C LYS A 184 -28.62 -14.77 -6.56
N ARG A 185 -28.23 -14.60 -5.30
CA ARG A 185 -28.42 -15.59 -4.22
C ARG A 185 -29.04 -14.95 -2.99
N LYS A 186 -29.79 -15.76 -2.21
CA LYS A 186 -30.33 -15.35 -0.91
C LYS A 186 -29.55 -16.08 0.18
N PHE A 187 -28.99 -15.34 1.13
CA PHE A 187 -28.21 -15.85 2.26
C PHE A 187 -28.34 -14.88 3.44
N HIS A 188 -27.88 -15.29 4.61
CA HIS A 188 -27.90 -14.46 5.82
C HIS A 188 -26.50 -13.93 6.11
N VAL A 189 -26.43 -12.69 6.59
CA VAL A 189 -25.17 -12.07 7.03
C VAL A 189 -25.33 -11.59 8.45
N ILE A 190 -24.46 -12.05 9.33
CA ILE A 190 -24.29 -11.56 10.71
C ILE A 190 -23.15 -10.55 10.67
N VAL A 191 -23.43 -9.30 11.04
CA VAL A 191 -22.44 -8.23 11.11
C VAL A 191 -22.14 -7.95 12.58
N ALA A 192 -20.97 -8.37 13.04
CA ALA A 192 -20.46 -8.02 14.35
C ALA A 192 -19.89 -6.59 14.31
N GLU A 193 -20.31 -5.74 15.22
CA GLU A 193 -19.73 -4.39 15.35
C GLU A 193 -18.31 -4.42 15.95
N CYS A 194 -17.53 -3.38 15.68
CA CYS A 194 -16.17 -3.21 16.23
C CYS A 194 -16.17 -2.39 17.53
N ALA A 195 -17.11 -2.65 18.44
CA ALA A 195 -17.12 -1.97 19.74
C ALA A 195 -15.71 -2.00 20.38
N PRO A 196 -15.21 -0.87 20.92
CA PRO A 196 -15.96 0.32 21.36
C PRO A 196 -16.34 1.29 20.23
N PHE A 197 -15.79 1.13 19.02
CA PHE A 197 -16.06 2.04 17.91
C PHE A 197 -16.89 1.38 16.81
N CYS A 198 -18.10 1.89 16.59
CA CYS A 198 -18.89 1.45 15.42
C CYS A 198 -18.25 1.94 14.09
N GLN A 199 -17.25 2.84 14.14
CA GLN A 199 -16.41 3.30 13.04
C GLN A 199 -15.01 3.71 13.53
N PHE A 200 -13.95 3.30 12.83
CA PHE A 200 -12.55 3.48 13.24
C PHE A 200 -12.15 4.95 13.47
N PRO A 201 -11.65 5.31 14.66
CA PRO A 201 -10.98 6.59 14.92
C PRO A 201 -9.53 6.58 14.43
N ASN A 202 -9.03 7.78 14.11
CA ASN A 202 -7.74 7.99 13.47
C ASN A 202 -6.72 8.67 14.39
N GLU A 203 -6.02 7.94 15.26
CA GLU A 203 -4.88 8.47 16.03
C GLU A 203 -3.75 7.43 16.22
N GLU A 204 -2.53 7.89 16.47
CA GLU A 204 -1.25 7.28 16.09
C GLU A 204 -0.75 6.03 16.87
N ASP A 205 0.16 5.36 16.16
CA ASP A 205 1.39 4.67 16.58
C ASP A 205 1.39 3.23 17.12
N SER A 206 2.33 2.44 16.58
CA SER A 206 2.59 1.01 16.82
C SER A 206 1.60 0.01 16.19
N PHE A 207 2.01 -1.25 16.21
CA PHE A 207 1.30 -2.40 15.64
C PHE A 207 -0.14 -2.52 16.18
N HIS A 208 -0.32 -2.19 17.46
CA HIS A 208 -1.63 -1.90 18.03
C HIS A 208 -1.77 -0.38 18.08
N LYS A 209 -2.54 0.19 17.16
CA LYS A 209 -2.90 1.61 17.17
C LYS A 209 -3.77 1.87 18.39
N PHE A 210 -3.28 2.68 19.34
CA PHE A 210 -4.05 3.04 20.53
C PHE A 210 -4.75 4.37 20.32
N VAL A 211 -6.02 4.45 20.71
CA VAL A 211 -6.81 5.68 20.65
C VAL A 211 -7.25 6.10 22.04
N ALA A 212 -7.76 7.33 22.15
CA ALA A 212 -8.31 7.85 23.39
C ALA A 212 -9.33 6.86 24.00
N PRO A 213 -9.21 6.54 25.30
CA PRO A 213 -10.10 5.57 25.95
C PRO A 213 -11.50 6.13 26.23
N GLU A 214 -11.82 7.37 25.82
CA GLU A 214 -13.11 8.05 26.04
C GLU A 214 -14.30 7.17 25.64
N GLU A 215 -14.16 6.38 24.59
CA GLU A 215 -15.24 5.55 24.06
C GLU A 215 -15.36 4.18 24.73
N VAL A 216 -14.35 3.81 25.53
CA VAL A 216 -14.39 2.65 26.43
C VAL A 216 -14.83 3.07 27.82
N LEU A 217 -14.26 4.15 28.33
CA LEU A 217 -14.51 4.70 29.66
C LEU A 217 -14.57 6.23 29.57
N PRO A 218 -15.77 6.82 29.55
CA PRO A 218 -15.94 8.26 29.40
C PRO A 218 -15.33 9.05 30.56
N PHE A 219 -14.90 10.28 30.29
CA PHE A 219 -14.34 11.17 31.31
C PHE A 219 -15.32 11.48 32.47
N THR A 220 -16.62 11.26 32.26
CA THR A 220 -17.66 11.46 33.28
C THR A 220 -17.57 10.53 34.49
N GLU A 221 -16.80 9.44 34.41
CA GLU A 221 -16.64 8.45 35.49
C GLU A 221 -15.78 8.95 36.67
N GLY A 222 -15.06 10.08 36.51
CA GLY A 222 -14.45 10.83 37.62
C GLY A 222 -13.48 10.02 38.48
N ASP A 223 -13.85 9.76 39.73
CA ASP A 223 -12.98 9.24 40.81
C ASP A 223 -12.32 7.88 40.51
N ILE A 224 -12.87 7.08 39.59
CA ILE A 224 -12.28 5.78 39.22
C ILE A 224 -11.16 5.89 38.18
N LEU A 225 -11.10 6.99 37.42
CA LEU A 225 -10.14 7.19 36.32
C LEU A 225 -8.69 7.23 36.82
N GLU A 226 -8.45 7.69 38.04
CA GLU A 226 -7.11 7.73 38.65
C GLU A 226 -6.58 6.31 38.98
N LYS A 227 -7.48 5.34 39.14
CA LYS A 227 -7.14 3.99 39.63
C LYS A 227 -7.06 2.93 38.52
N VAL A 228 -7.43 3.28 37.29
CA VAL A 228 -7.50 2.34 36.16
C VAL A 228 -6.59 2.79 35.02
N SER A 229 -5.91 1.84 34.39
CA SER A 229 -5.17 2.07 33.16
C SER A 229 -5.96 1.46 31.99
N VAL A 230 -6.70 2.31 31.28
CA VAL A 230 -7.53 1.89 30.14
C VAL A 230 -6.71 1.94 28.87
N HIS A 231 -6.70 0.83 28.13
CA HIS A 231 -6.05 0.71 26.84
C HIS A 231 -7.12 0.44 25.79
N CYS A 232 -7.06 1.16 24.66
CA CYS A 232 -8.02 1.04 23.57
C CYS A 232 -7.31 0.75 22.25
N PRO A 233 -6.92 -0.52 21.98
CA PRO A 233 -6.33 -0.91 20.71
C PRO A 233 -7.40 -0.98 19.61
N VAL A 234 -7.12 -0.38 18.46
CA VAL A 234 -8.02 -0.33 17.29
C VAL A 234 -7.76 -1.46 16.30
N PHE A 235 -6.52 -1.94 16.25
CA PHE A 235 -6.11 -3.06 15.41
C PHE A 235 -5.76 -4.26 16.26
N ASP A 236 -6.02 -5.45 15.72
CA ASP A 236 -5.66 -6.72 16.32
C ASP A 236 -4.87 -7.56 15.32
N TYR A 237 -4.05 -8.47 15.84
CA TYR A 237 -3.30 -9.41 15.01
C TYR A 237 -4.10 -10.67 14.76
N VAL A 238 -4.22 -11.05 13.50
CA VAL A 238 -4.70 -12.37 13.12
C VAL A 238 -3.49 -13.22 12.70
N PRO A 239 -3.14 -14.25 13.48
CA PRO A 239 -2.11 -15.20 13.09
C PRO A 239 -2.43 -15.88 11.74
N PRO A 240 -1.43 -16.12 10.88
CA PRO A 240 -1.64 -16.65 9.54
C PRO A 240 -2.28 -18.05 9.52
N GLU A 241 -2.11 -18.85 10.57
CA GLU A 241 -2.73 -20.17 10.73
C GLU A 241 -4.25 -20.12 10.92
N LEU A 242 -4.81 -18.97 11.28
CA LEU A 242 -6.26 -18.76 11.38
C LEU A 242 -6.89 -18.29 10.07
N ILE A 243 -6.07 -18.01 9.06
CA ILE A 243 -6.53 -17.54 7.75
C ILE A 243 -6.56 -18.71 6.79
N THR A 244 -7.73 -18.99 6.22
CA THR A 244 -7.87 -20.10 5.25
C THR A 244 -7.55 -19.65 3.82
N LEU A 245 -8.00 -18.44 3.45
CA LEU A 245 -7.95 -17.96 2.07
C LEU A 245 -7.91 -16.43 2.03
N PHE A 246 -7.03 -15.88 1.19
CA PHE A 246 -7.03 -14.48 0.79
C PHE A 246 -7.70 -14.34 -0.57
N ILE A 247 -8.74 -13.51 -0.68
CA ILE A 247 -9.35 -13.15 -1.96
C ILE A 247 -8.75 -11.82 -2.41
N SER A 248 -8.01 -11.83 -3.52
CA SER A 248 -7.35 -10.68 -4.11
C SER A 248 -7.91 -10.37 -5.51
N ASN A 249 -7.50 -9.25 -6.12
CA ASN A 249 -7.89 -8.91 -7.50
C ASN A 249 -7.44 -9.96 -8.53
N ILE A 250 -6.36 -10.70 -8.24
CA ILE A 250 -5.83 -11.75 -9.13
C ILE A 250 -6.41 -13.15 -8.83
N GLY A 251 -7.23 -13.30 -7.79
CA GLY A 251 -7.84 -14.57 -7.40
C GLY A 251 -7.66 -14.94 -5.92
N GLY A 252 -8.09 -16.16 -5.59
CA GLY A 252 -7.93 -16.77 -4.27
C GLY A 252 -6.54 -17.36 -4.04
N ASN A 253 -5.87 -16.95 -2.97
CA ASN A 253 -4.53 -17.40 -2.59
C ASN A 253 -4.49 -17.95 -1.16
N ALA A 254 -3.80 -19.08 -0.96
CA ALA A 254 -3.53 -19.60 0.38
C ALA A 254 -2.50 -18.73 1.12
N PRO A 255 -2.50 -18.68 2.47
CA PRO A 255 -1.50 -17.92 3.24
C PRO A 255 -0.06 -18.28 2.89
N SER A 256 0.19 -19.57 2.59
CA SER A 256 1.50 -20.05 2.17
C SER A 256 1.96 -19.50 0.82
N TYR A 257 1.10 -18.88 0.01
CA TYR A 257 1.48 -18.27 -1.26
C TYR A 257 1.89 -16.79 -1.13
N ILE A 258 1.59 -16.15 0.00
CA ILE A 258 1.82 -14.71 0.19
C ILE A 258 3.30 -14.33 0.10
N TYR A 259 4.23 -15.20 0.53
CA TYR A 259 5.67 -14.93 0.39
C TYR A 259 6.08 -14.76 -1.09
N ARG A 260 5.43 -15.49 -2.00
CA ARG A 260 5.70 -15.41 -3.43
C ARG A 260 5.19 -14.11 -3.99
N LEU A 261 3.97 -13.70 -3.60
CA LEU A 261 3.45 -12.37 -3.94
C LEU A 261 4.38 -11.26 -3.42
N MET A 262 4.92 -11.37 -2.21
CA MET A 262 5.88 -10.39 -1.71
C MET A 262 7.13 -10.30 -2.60
N SER A 263 7.67 -11.44 -3.05
CA SER A 263 8.85 -11.48 -3.93
C SER A 263 8.58 -10.99 -5.36
N GLU A 264 7.36 -11.18 -5.86
CA GLU A 264 6.92 -10.70 -7.17
C GLU A 264 6.59 -9.20 -7.12
N LEU A 265 6.08 -8.71 -5.98
CA LEU A 265 5.58 -7.35 -5.85
C LEU A 265 6.61 -6.34 -5.33
N TYR A 266 7.55 -6.79 -4.50
CA TYR A 266 8.52 -5.96 -3.79
C TYR A 266 9.95 -6.47 -3.96
N HIS A 267 10.92 -5.57 -3.84
CA HIS A 267 12.33 -5.93 -3.81
C HIS A 267 12.77 -6.17 -2.35
N PRO A 268 13.57 -7.22 -2.06
CA PRO A 268 14.02 -7.53 -0.70
C PRO A 268 14.78 -6.36 -0.03
N ASP A 269 15.55 -5.61 -0.82
CA ASP A 269 16.31 -4.44 -0.33
C ASP A 269 15.44 -3.25 0.12
N ASP A 270 14.13 -3.23 -0.20
CA ASP A 270 13.22 -2.16 0.23
C ASP A 270 12.25 -2.61 1.34
N HIS A 271 12.46 -3.79 1.94
CA HIS A 271 11.67 -4.19 3.11
C HIS A 271 11.82 -3.14 4.22
N VAL A 272 13.00 -2.56 4.35
CA VAL A 272 13.28 -1.37 5.17
C VAL A 272 13.39 -0.17 4.23
N LEU A 273 12.51 0.82 4.43
CA LEU A 273 12.54 2.10 3.71
C LEU A 273 13.53 3.07 4.35
#